data_AF-A0A261GF65-F1
#
_entry.id   AF-A0A261GF65-F1
#
_cell.length_a   1.000
_cell.length_b   1.000
_cell.length_c   1.000
_cell.angle_alpha   90.00
_cell.angle_beta   90.00
_cell.angle_gamma   90.00
#
_symmetry.space_group_name_H-M   'P 1'
#
loop_
_entity.id
_entity.type
_entity.pdbx_description
1 polymer ?
#
loop_
_entity_poly.entity_id
_entity_poly.type
_entity_poly.pdbx_seq_one_letter_code
_entity_poly.pdbx_strand_id
1 'polypeptide(L)'
;LYVFGNALVHEDSASPETSVLTWLARLAAAADVPLEGNGQGGDLSEQARSLPPQTGWQIPELAPVLQTSFRRSEIDTFILALPEGEPQIDDLARLLNWSRGQRRQASSWLLETSTDPHRAETLAANLSARANDHPVGIIPAAPL
;
A
#
# COMPACT_ATOMS: atom_id res chain seq x y z
N LEU A 1 2.68 -0.16 8.74
CA LEU A 1 2.03 -0.29 7.40
C LEU A 1 2.99 0.14 6.29
N TYR A 2 2.81 -0.40 5.09
CA TYR A 2 3.49 0.06 3.87
C TYR A 2 2.48 0.37 2.78
N VAL A 3 2.65 1.49 2.09
CA VAL A 3 1.75 1.92 1.01
C VAL A 3 2.49 2.07 -0.30
N PHE A 4 2.07 1.34 -1.32
CA PHE A 4 2.44 1.62 -2.69
C PHE A 4 1.30 2.37 -3.36
N GLY A 5 1.56 3.50 -3.99
CA GLY A 5 0.52 4.10 -4.81
C GLY A 5 0.84 5.39 -5.53
N ASN A 6 -0.23 6.08 -5.90
CA ASN A 6 -0.16 7.35 -6.61
C ASN A 6 -0.20 8.55 -5.64
N ALA A 7 -0.01 9.75 -6.19
CA ALA A 7 0.14 10.97 -5.41
C ALA A 7 -1.12 11.35 -4.59
N LEU A 8 -2.30 10.80 -4.88
CA LEU A 8 -3.52 11.00 -4.07
C LEU A 8 -3.38 10.43 -2.65
N VAL A 9 -2.53 9.42 -2.48
CA VAL A 9 -2.36 8.77 -1.17
C VAL A 9 -1.26 9.42 -0.33
N HIS A 10 -0.28 10.04 -0.97
CA HIS A 10 0.87 10.60 -0.28
C HIS A 10 0.83 12.12 -0.13
N GLU A 11 0.69 12.86 -1.23
CA GLU A 11 0.65 14.33 -1.32
C GLU A 11 0.93 14.68 -2.80
N ASP A 12 -0.08 15.11 -3.56
CA ASP A 12 0.14 15.93 -4.78
C ASP A 12 -0.38 17.36 -4.62
N SER A 13 -0.95 17.66 -3.45
CA SER A 13 -1.45 19.00 -3.15
C SER A 13 -0.49 19.67 -2.19
N ALA A 14 -0.28 20.97 -2.37
CA ALA A 14 0.59 21.81 -1.55
C ALA A 14 0.15 21.95 -0.08
N SER A 15 -0.75 21.09 0.41
CA SER A 15 -1.26 21.07 1.78
C SER A 15 -1.31 19.63 2.33
N PRO A 16 -0.68 19.37 3.49
CA PRO A 16 -0.76 18.08 4.20
C PRO A 16 -2.18 17.60 4.50
N GLU A 17 -3.15 18.53 4.46
CA GLU A 17 -4.56 18.25 4.74
C GLU A 17 -5.26 17.43 3.65
N THR A 18 -4.63 17.20 2.50
CA THR A 18 -5.19 16.35 1.43
C THR A 18 -4.65 14.93 1.43
N SER A 19 -3.65 14.62 2.26
CA SER A 19 -3.06 13.28 2.32
C SER A 19 -3.90 12.37 3.21
N VAL A 20 -4.35 11.25 2.64
CA VAL A 20 -5.03 10.18 3.40
C VAL A 20 -4.12 9.66 4.51
N LEU A 21 -2.81 9.56 4.26
CA LEU A 21 -1.85 9.05 5.23
C LEU A 21 -1.62 10.00 6.40
N THR A 22 -1.61 11.32 6.14
CA THR A 22 -1.55 12.33 7.21
C THR A 22 -2.79 12.27 8.10
N TRP A 23 -3.99 12.14 7.53
CA TRP A 23 -5.21 11.99 8.34
C TRP A 23 -5.24 10.68 9.13
N LEU A 24 -4.80 9.57 8.52
CA LEU A 24 -4.70 8.29 9.22
C LEU A 24 -3.73 8.38 10.41
N ALA A 25 -2.59 9.04 10.24
CA ALA A 25 -1.63 9.28 11.31
C ALA A 25 -2.21 10.11 12.45
N ARG A 26 -2.94 11.18 12.12
CA ARG A 26 -3.64 12.03 13.10
C ARG A 26 -4.71 11.26 13.87
N LEU A 27 -5.48 10.42 13.20
CA LEU A 27 -6.51 9.57 13.83
C LEU A 27 -5.88 8.53 14.76
N ALA A 28 -4.80 7.88 14.34
CA ALA A 28 -4.07 6.92 15.16
C ALA A 28 -3.51 7.59 16.42
N ALA A 29 -2.89 8.78 16.27
CA ALA A 29 -2.40 9.56 17.39
C ALA A 29 -3.53 9.99 18.35
N ALA A 30 -4.67 10.44 17.81
CA ALA A 30 -5.84 10.80 18.62
C ALA A 30 -6.43 9.60 19.38
N ALA A 31 -6.28 8.39 18.86
CA ALA A 31 -6.73 7.14 19.46
C ALA A 31 -5.67 6.45 20.34
N ASP A 32 -4.48 7.04 20.50
CA ASP A 32 -3.32 6.44 21.19
C ASP A 32 -2.91 5.07 20.61
N VAL A 33 -3.04 4.92 19.29
CA VAL A 33 -2.65 3.72 18.55
C VAL A 33 -1.29 3.97 17.89
N PRO A 34 -0.25 3.18 18.21
CA PRO A 34 1.06 3.34 17.56
C PRO A 34 0.93 2.97 16.08
N LEU A 35 1.31 3.92 15.21
CA LEU A 35 1.30 3.72 13.77
C LEU A 35 2.68 4.05 13.20
N GLU A 36 3.25 3.07 12.53
CA GLU A 36 4.49 3.21 11.77
C GLU A 36 4.18 3.03 10.29
N GLY A 37 4.82 3.80 9.43
CA GLY A 37 4.44 3.90 8.04
C GLY A 37 5.59 4.28 7.13
N ASN A 38 5.67 3.62 5.99
CA ASN A 38 6.39 4.12 4.83
C ASN A 38 5.49 4.02 3.61
N GLY A 39 5.86 4.75 2.57
CA GLY A 39 5.28 4.48 1.28
C GLY A 39 6.25 4.75 0.14
N GLN A 40 5.72 4.54 -1.06
CA GLN A 40 6.42 4.78 -2.30
C GLN A 40 5.41 4.95 -3.44
N GLY A 41 5.76 5.82 -4.39
CA GLY A 41 5.11 5.89 -5.69
C GLY A 41 6.11 5.69 -6.82
N GLY A 42 5.64 5.83 -8.06
CA GLY A 42 6.45 5.67 -9.26
C GLY A 42 6.14 4.38 -10.02
N ASP A 43 7.11 3.92 -10.82
CA ASP A 43 6.93 2.75 -11.70
C ASP A 43 6.85 1.45 -10.89
N LEU A 44 5.70 0.80 -10.95
CA LEU A 44 5.43 -0.47 -10.28
C LEU A 44 6.41 -1.59 -10.71
N SER A 45 6.76 -1.66 -11.99
CA SER A 45 7.67 -2.70 -12.50
C SER A 45 9.09 -2.50 -11.99
N GLU A 46 9.53 -1.26 -11.85
CA GLU A 46 10.80 -0.95 -11.20
C GLU A 46 10.79 -1.41 -9.74
N GLN A 47 9.72 -1.08 -8.99
CA GLN A 47 9.62 -1.44 -7.58
C GLN A 47 9.52 -2.94 -7.33
N ALA A 48 8.76 -3.66 -8.16
CA ALA A 48 8.66 -5.10 -8.07
C ALA A 48 10.01 -5.78 -8.35
N ARG A 49 10.88 -5.15 -9.15
CA ARG A 49 12.24 -5.65 -9.42
C ARG A 49 13.22 -5.36 -8.28
N SER A 50 13.03 -4.27 -7.55
CA SER A 50 13.95 -3.78 -6.52
C SER A 50 13.58 -4.17 -5.09
N LEU A 51 13.03 -5.36 -4.86
CA LEU A 51 12.70 -5.85 -3.51
C LEU A 51 13.96 -6.02 -2.62
N PRO A 52 13.93 -5.68 -1.31
CA PRO A 52 12.79 -5.10 -0.58
C PRO A 52 12.46 -3.67 -1.04
N PRO A 53 11.18 -3.27 -1.03
CA PRO A 53 10.78 -1.93 -1.45
C PRO A 53 11.54 -0.86 -0.68
N GLN A 54 11.83 0.24 -1.35
CA GLN A 54 12.52 1.38 -0.74
C GLN A 54 11.51 2.36 -0.18
N THR A 55 11.94 3.17 0.78
CA THR A 55 11.10 4.29 1.24
C THR A 55 11.26 5.43 0.25
N GLY A 56 10.28 5.63 -0.64
CA GLY A 56 10.21 6.82 -1.49
C GLY A 56 9.57 8.01 -0.78
N TRP A 57 8.75 7.72 0.24
CA TRP A 57 7.90 8.65 0.94
C TRP A 57 8.12 8.58 2.45
N GLN A 58 8.45 9.72 3.05
CA GLN A 58 8.40 9.89 4.49
C GLN A 58 7.09 10.60 4.85
N ILE A 59 6.27 9.94 5.65
CA ILE A 59 5.02 10.51 6.17
C ILE A 59 5.41 11.21 7.48
N PRO A 60 5.44 12.55 7.55
CA PRO A 60 6.04 13.28 8.67
C PRO A 60 5.48 12.89 10.04
N GLU A 61 4.21 12.49 10.08
CA GLU A 61 3.49 12.11 11.29
C GLU A 61 3.72 10.65 11.72
N LEU A 62 4.41 9.83 10.93
CA LEU A 62 4.64 8.41 11.22
C LEU A 62 6.13 8.09 11.38
N ALA A 63 6.43 7.23 12.37
CA ALA A 63 7.75 6.63 12.44
C ALA A 63 7.95 5.63 11.27
N PRO A 64 9.16 5.53 10.69
CA PRO A 64 9.42 4.63 9.57
C PRO A 64 9.46 3.16 10.02
N VAL A 65 8.71 2.30 9.33
CA VAL A 65 8.65 0.84 9.57
C VAL A 65 9.75 0.06 8.83
N LEU A 66 10.24 0.58 7.70
CA LEU A 66 11.37 0.06 6.95
C LEU A 66 12.66 0.64 7.53
N GLN A 67 13.31 -0.09 8.43
CA GLN A 67 14.65 0.24 8.88
C GLN A 67 15.71 -0.43 7.98
N THR A 68 16.89 0.19 7.90
CA THR A 68 18.04 -0.18 7.04
C THR A 68 18.60 -1.60 7.23
N SER A 69 18.00 -2.43 8.09
CA SER A 69 18.45 -3.80 8.35
C SER A 69 17.46 -4.83 7.78
N PHE A 70 17.98 -5.68 6.89
CA PHE A 70 17.28 -6.70 6.07
C PHE A 70 16.53 -7.80 6.85
N ARG A 71 16.40 -7.72 8.18
CA ARG A 71 15.73 -8.73 8.99
C ARG A 71 14.33 -8.27 9.35
N ARG A 72 13.35 -8.72 8.56
CA ARG A 72 11.90 -8.65 8.82
C ARG A 72 11.45 -7.26 9.28
N SER A 73 11.11 -6.42 8.30
CA SER A 73 10.26 -5.27 8.61
C SER A 73 8.99 -5.79 9.27
N GLU A 74 8.54 -5.19 10.39
CA GLU A 74 7.34 -5.64 11.11
C GLU A 74 6.04 -5.25 10.40
N ILE A 75 6.08 -5.11 9.07
CA ILE A 75 4.94 -4.68 8.29
C ILE A 75 3.86 -5.77 8.36
N ASP A 76 2.74 -5.38 8.94
CA ASP A 76 1.53 -6.17 9.11
C ASP A 76 0.40 -5.77 8.16
N THR A 77 0.57 -4.66 7.44
CA THR A 77 -0.44 -4.09 6.55
C THR A 77 0.24 -3.52 5.31
N PHE A 78 -0.17 -4.01 4.14
CA PHE A 78 0.21 -3.50 2.82
C PHE A 78 -1.01 -2.91 2.12
N ILE A 79 -0.89 -1.67 1.66
CA ILE A 79 -1.93 -0.99 0.89
C ILE A 79 -1.40 -0.76 -0.53
N LEU A 80 -2.16 -1.21 -1.52
CA LEU A 80 -1.91 -1.01 -2.95
C LEU A 80 -2.94 -0.01 -3.46
N ALA A 81 -2.54 1.24 -3.63
CA ALA A 81 -3.37 2.29 -4.21
C ALA A 81 -2.98 2.53 -5.65
N LEU A 82 -3.66 1.85 -6.57
CA LEU A 82 -3.18 1.73 -7.93
C LEU A 82 -3.33 3.06 -8.71
N PRO A 83 -2.38 3.37 -9.60
CA PRO A 83 -2.56 4.47 -10.54
C PRO A 83 -3.70 4.16 -11.51
N GLU A 84 -4.27 5.21 -12.13
CA GLU A 84 -5.21 5.03 -13.23
C GLU A 84 -4.57 4.24 -14.38
N GLY A 85 -5.27 3.22 -14.89
CA GLY A 85 -4.78 2.36 -15.97
C GLY A 85 -4.83 0.87 -15.62
N GLU A 86 -4.37 0.01 -16.54
CA GLU A 86 -4.27 -1.43 -16.29
C GLU A 86 -3.02 -1.76 -15.47
N PRO A 87 -3.15 -2.27 -14.24
CA PRO A 87 -2.01 -2.60 -13.42
C PRO A 87 -1.31 -3.87 -13.94
N GLN A 88 0.02 -3.89 -13.83
CA GLN A 88 0.79 -5.09 -14.11
C GLN A 88 0.63 -6.09 -12.95
N ILE A 89 -0.33 -7.01 -13.10
CA ILE A 89 -0.73 -7.98 -12.07
C ILE A 89 0.46 -8.79 -11.52
N ASP A 90 1.38 -9.21 -12.39
CA ASP A 90 2.53 -10.02 -11.97
C ASP A 90 3.49 -9.24 -11.05
N ASP A 91 3.65 -7.93 -11.30
CA ASP A 91 4.49 -7.06 -10.46
C ASP A 91 3.84 -6.81 -9.09
N LEU A 92 2.53 -6.58 -9.05
CA LEU A 92 1.77 -6.49 -7.80
C LEU A 92 1.81 -7.81 -7.01
N ALA A 93 1.62 -8.94 -7.69
CA ALA A 93 1.71 -10.25 -7.07
C ALA A 93 3.11 -10.51 -6.49
N ARG A 94 4.17 -10.00 -7.12
CA ARG A 94 5.53 -10.09 -6.60
C ARG A 94 5.72 -9.32 -5.31
N LEU A 95 5.18 -8.09 -5.22
CA LEU A 95 5.17 -7.29 -3.99
C LEU A 95 4.40 -7.99 -2.86
N LEU A 96 3.22 -8.56 -3.16
CA LEU A 96 2.41 -9.31 -2.20
C LEU A 96 3.10 -10.60 -1.73
N ASN A 97 3.76 -11.33 -2.64
CA ASN A 97 4.53 -12.51 -2.24
C ASN A 97 5.70 -12.14 -1.32
N TRP A 98 6.35 -10.99 -1.55
CA TRP A 98 7.40 -10.49 -0.67
C TRP A 98 6.86 -10.09 0.71
N SER A 99 5.69 -9.43 0.79
CA SER A 99 5.09 -9.01 2.06
C SER A 99 4.80 -10.18 3.00
N ARG A 100 4.39 -11.35 2.46
CA ARG A 100 4.22 -12.59 3.23
C ARG A 100 5.49 -13.05 3.96
N GLY A 101 6.66 -12.69 3.44
CA GLY A 101 7.95 -12.98 4.06
C GLY A 101 8.25 -12.10 5.29
N GLN A 102 7.52 -11.00 5.48
CA GLN A 102 7.77 -10.01 6.53
C GLN A 102 7.11 -10.39 7.86
N ARG A 103 5.81 -10.71 7.85
CA ARG A 103 5.08 -11.30 9.00
C ARG A 103 4.12 -12.39 8.54
N ARG A 104 3.89 -13.40 9.40
CA ARG A 104 3.01 -14.55 9.14
C ARG A 104 1.55 -14.18 8.79
N GLN A 105 1.12 -12.94 9.04
CA GLN A 105 -0.26 -12.47 8.86
C GLN A 105 -0.34 -11.04 8.30
N ALA A 106 0.62 -10.62 7.47
CA ALA A 106 0.49 -9.32 6.82
C ALA A 106 -0.81 -9.27 6.00
N SER A 107 -1.69 -8.33 6.33
CA SER A 107 -2.92 -8.06 5.60
C SER A 107 -2.60 -7.23 4.35
N SER A 108 -3.32 -7.48 3.26
CA SER A 108 -3.13 -6.74 2.02
C SER A 108 -4.45 -6.20 1.53
N TRP A 109 -4.41 -4.93 1.14
CA TRP A 109 -5.58 -4.15 0.78
C TRP A 109 -5.36 -3.46 -0.55
N LEU A 110 -6.35 -3.56 -1.43
CA LEU A 110 -6.42 -2.87 -2.70
C LEU A 110 -7.32 -1.65 -2.55
N LEU A 111 -6.76 -0.47 -2.79
CA LEU A 111 -7.52 0.76 -2.98
C LEU A 111 -7.63 1.00 -4.49
N GLU A 112 -8.81 0.72 -5.04
CA GLU A 112 -9.15 0.94 -6.45
C GLU A 112 -10.11 2.13 -6.54
N THR A 113 -9.73 3.16 -7.31
CA THR A 113 -10.52 4.39 -7.47
C THR A 113 -11.46 4.34 -8.67
N SER A 114 -11.51 3.22 -9.40
CA SER A 114 -12.42 3.06 -10.53
C SER A 114 -13.88 3.12 -10.07
N THR A 115 -14.72 3.76 -10.89
CA THR A 115 -16.17 3.77 -10.70
C THR A 115 -16.83 2.44 -11.11
N ASP A 116 -16.09 1.51 -11.71
CA ASP A 116 -16.58 0.17 -12.05
C ASP A 116 -16.52 -0.74 -10.81
N PRO A 117 -17.67 -1.13 -10.22
CA PRO A 117 -17.70 -1.95 -9.01
C PRO A 117 -17.13 -3.35 -9.22
N HIS A 118 -17.13 -3.88 -10.45
CA HIS A 118 -16.63 -5.22 -10.73
C HIS A 118 -15.13 -5.27 -10.99
N ARG A 119 -14.53 -4.13 -11.33
CA ARG A 119 -13.10 -4.03 -11.60
C ARG A 119 -12.28 -4.32 -10.35
N ALA A 120 -12.64 -3.74 -9.21
CA ALA A 120 -11.94 -3.96 -7.95
C ALA A 120 -11.99 -5.43 -7.50
N GLU A 121 -13.15 -6.08 -7.64
CA GLU A 121 -13.35 -7.49 -7.31
C GLU A 121 -12.53 -8.41 -8.23
N THR A 122 -12.62 -8.18 -9.54
CA THR A 122 -11.87 -8.95 -10.54
C THR A 122 -10.37 -8.80 -10.32
N LEU A 123 -9.91 -7.59 -10.04
CA LEU A 123 -8.51 -7.29 -9.80
C LEU A 123 -8.01 -7.95 -8.52
N ALA A 124 -8.74 -7.84 -7.41
CA ALA A 124 -8.41 -8.50 -6.16
C ALA A 124 -8.36 -10.03 -6.31
N ALA A 125 -9.33 -10.63 -7.02
CA ALA A 125 -9.34 -12.06 -7.29
C ALA A 125 -8.14 -12.51 -8.14
N ASN A 126 -7.83 -11.79 -9.22
CA ASN A 126 -6.67 -12.08 -10.07
C ASN A 126 -5.35 -11.92 -9.31
N LEU A 127 -5.24 -10.88 -8.48
CA LEU A 127 -4.08 -10.66 -7.63
C LEU A 127 -3.90 -11.77 -6.61
N SER A 128 -4.99 -12.17 -5.94
CA SER A 128 -4.97 -13.25 -4.97
C SER A 128 -4.49 -14.56 -5.60
N ALA A 129 -5.07 -14.93 -6.75
CA ALA A 129 -4.68 -16.13 -7.49
C ALA A 129 -3.19 -16.11 -7.91
N ARG A 130 -2.67 -14.94 -8.33
CA ARG A 130 -1.27 -14.77 -8.74
C ARG A 130 -0.30 -14.68 -7.56
N ALA A 131 -0.79 -14.27 -6.39
CA ALA A 131 -0.02 -14.17 -5.15
C ALA A 131 -0.10 -15.44 -4.28
N ASN A 132 -0.29 -16.61 -4.90
CA ASN A 132 -0.40 -17.91 -4.22
C ASN A 132 -1.51 -17.92 -3.16
N ASP A 133 -2.73 -17.55 -3.58
CA ASP A 133 -3.95 -17.45 -2.77
C ASP A 133 -3.82 -16.50 -1.57
N HIS A 134 -2.99 -15.46 -1.69
CA HIS A 134 -2.88 -14.43 -0.66
C HIS A 134 -4.17 -13.60 -0.63
N PRO A 135 -4.85 -13.49 0.52
CA PRO A 135 -6.09 -12.72 0.59
C PRO A 135 -5.80 -11.23 0.38
N VAL A 136 -6.54 -10.62 -0.55
CA VAL A 136 -6.50 -9.18 -0.83
C VAL A 136 -7.88 -8.62 -0.52
N GLY A 137 -7.96 -7.81 0.54
CA GLY A 137 -9.15 -7.05 0.86
C GLY A 137 -9.32 -5.86 -0.10
N ILE A 138 -10.56 -5.40 -0.27
CA ILE A 138 -10.87 -4.24 -1.12
C ILE A 138 -11.26 -3.09 -0.20
N ILE A 139 -10.64 -1.93 -0.40
CA ILE A 139 -11.08 -0.66 0.16
C ILE A 139 -11.91 0.01 -0.94
N PRO A 140 -13.24 0.07 -0.82
CA PRO A 140 -14.06 0.72 -1.83
C PRO A 140 -13.77 2.23 -1.83
N ALA A 141 -13.57 2.80 -3.01
CA ALA A 141 -13.61 4.24 -3.16
C ALA A 141 -15.04 4.72 -2.84
N ALA A 142 -15.16 5.67 -1.91
CA ALA A 142 -16.44 6.32 -1.69
C ALA A 142 -16.79 7.15 -2.94
N PRO A 143 -18.04 7.12 -3.43
CA PRO A 143 -18.47 8.12 -4.41
C PRO A 143 -18.36 9.49 -3.74
N LEU A 144 -17.51 10.36 -4.32
CA LEU A 144 -17.41 11.77 -3.92
C LEU A 144 -18.70 12.53 -4.28
#